data_AF-A0A838HW39-F1
#
_entry.id   AF-A0A838HW39-F1
#
_cell.length_a   1.000
_cell.length_b   1.000
_cell.length_c   1.000
_cell.angle_alpha   90.00
_cell.angle_beta   90.00
_cell.angle_gamma   90.00
#
_symmetry.space_group_name_H-M   'P 1'
#
loop_
_entity.id
_entity.type
_entity.pdbx_description
1 polymer ?
#
loop_
_entity_poly.entity_id
_entity_poly.type
_entity_poly.pdbx_seq_one_letter_code
_entity_poly.pdbx_strand_id
1 'polypeptide(L)'
;MSDLSAQQIKVRQVTHWQPTFIASETPGEAGSYTFQLVLDHGAEEAVLVLDEDDADNLFDWLSASSVVHYDIERRVLLFGARATGS
;
A
#
# COMPACT_ATOMS: atom_id res chain seq x y z
N MET A 1 2.07 27.80 23.53
CA MET A 1 2.01 26.33 23.60
C MET A 1 2.26 25.82 22.21
N SER A 2 3.47 25.37 21.92
CA SER A 2 3.82 24.86 20.59
C SER A 2 2.98 23.62 20.31
N ASP A 3 2.31 23.57 19.16
CA ASP A 3 1.73 22.36 18.59
C ASP A 3 2.85 21.32 18.43
N LEU A 4 3.06 20.54 19.48
CA LEU A 4 3.76 19.26 19.47
C LEU A 4 2.81 18.14 19.00
N SER A 5 1.73 18.49 18.30
CA SER A 5 0.66 17.60 17.87
C SER A 5 1.20 16.60 16.84
N ALA A 6 1.77 15.50 17.35
CA ALA A 6 2.32 14.39 16.60
C ALA A 6 3.33 14.83 15.50
N GLN A 7 4.61 14.50 15.67
CA GLN A 7 5.44 14.25 14.49
C GLN A 7 4.66 13.21 13.67
N GLN A 8 3.95 13.66 12.61
CA GLN A 8 2.96 12.86 11.91
C GLN A 8 3.70 11.61 11.44
N ILE A 9 3.40 10.45 12.04
CA ILE A 9 4.12 9.22 11.74
C ILE A 9 3.89 8.95 10.26
N LYS A 10 4.93 9.16 9.45
CA LYS A 10 4.84 9.10 7.98
C LYS A 10 4.85 7.66 7.48
N VAL A 11 5.35 6.74 8.29
CA VAL A 11 5.42 5.30 7.99
C VAL A 11 4.41 4.58 8.86
N ARG A 12 3.34 4.06 8.26
CA ARG A 12 2.24 3.39 8.98
C ARG A 12 2.19 1.91 8.67
N GLN A 13 1.64 1.11 9.58
CA GLN A 13 1.47 -0.32 9.32
C GLN A 13 0.28 -0.54 8.38
N VAL A 14 0.46 -1.35 7.33
CA VAL A 14 -0.65 -1.86 6.53
C VAL A 14 -1.30 -2.99 7.31
N THR A 15 -2.53 -2.77 7.76
CA THR A 15 -3.27 -3.73 8.58
C THR A 15 -4.21 -4.61 7.78
N HIS A 16 -4.81 -4.05 6.73
CA HIS A 16 -5.59 -4.77 5.72
C HIS A 16 -5.30 -4.14 4.36
N TRP A 17 -5.59 -4.90 3.31
CA TRP A 17 -5.60 -4.38 1.95
C TRP A 17 -6.72 -5.04 1.16
N GLN A 18 -7.24 -4.31 0.17
CA GLN A 18 -8.34 -4.76 -0.67
C GLN A 18 -7.99 -4.54 -2.14
N PRO A 19 -7.78 -5.62 -2.92
CA PRO A 19 -7.63 -5.52 -4.36
C PRO A 19 -9.00 -5.34 -5.02
N THR A 20 -9.04 -4.52 -6.06
CA THR A 20 -10.22 -4.30 -6.91
C THR A 20 -9.78 -4.14 -8.36
N PHE A 21 -10.71 -4.39 -9.29
CA PHE A 21 -10.52 -4.21 -10.72
C PHE A 21 -11.60 -3.29 -11.28
N ILE A 22 -11.18 -2.31 -12.08
CA ILE A 22 -12.05 -1.38 -12.78
C ILE A 22 -11.91 -1.66 -14.27
N ALA A 23 -12.98 -2.17 -14.89
CA ALA A 23 -12.99 -2.44 -16.32
C ALA A 23 -12.91 -1.14 -17.13
N SER A 24 -12.23 -1.18 -18.29
CA SER A 24 -12.28 -0.07 -19.25
C SER A 24 -13.70 0.09 -19.82
N GLU A 25 -14.08 1.34 -20.06
CA GLU A 25 -15.32 1.67 -20.78
C GLU A 25 -15.20 1.37 -22.29
N THR A 26 -13.97 1.29 -22.81
CA THR A 26 -13.69 0.98 -24.22
C THR A 26 -13.45 -0.53 -24.40
N PRO A 27 -14.20 -1.22 -25.27
CA PRO A 27 -13.96 -2.63 -25.56
C PRO A 27 -12.55 -2.90 -26.07
N GLY A 28 -11.85 -3.84 -25.45
CA GLY A 28 -10.50 -4.26 -25.85
C GLY A 28 -9.37 -3.46 -25.21
N GLU A 29 -9.66 -2.41 -24.43
CA GLU A 29 -8.66 -1.72 -23.61
C GLU A 29 -8.52 -2.39 -22.23
N ALA A 30 -7.30 -2.33 -21.68
CA ALA A 30 -7.02 -2.84 -20.35
C ALA A 30 -7.77 -2.03 -19.28
N GLY A 31 -8.29 -2.73 -18.28
CA GLY A 31 -8.78 -2.08 -17.05
C GLY A 31 -7.63 -1.67 -16.13
N SER A 32 -7.96 -1.05 -15.01
CA SER A 32 -7.00 -0.73 -13.96
C SER A 32 -7.26 -1.58 -12.72
N TYR A 33 -6.19 -1.99 -12.06
CA TYR A 33 -6.26 -2.57 -10.73
C TYR A 33 -6.10 -1.45 -9.71
N THR A 34 -6.85 -1.53 -8.61
CA THR A 34 -6.58 -0.66 -7.46
C THR A 34 -6.49 -1.45 -6.18
N PHE A 35 -5.47 -1.14 -5.38
CA PHE A 35 -5.28 -1.72 -4.07
C PHE A 35 -5.52 -0.64 -3.03
N GLN A 36 -6.56 -0.80 -2.21
CA GLN A 36 -6.80 0.05 -1.05
C GLN A 36 -6.02 -0.52 0.14
N LEU A 37 -5.15 0.27 0.74
CA LEU A 37 -4.39 -0.05 1.95
C LEU A 37 -5.10 0.57 3.15
N VAL A 38 -5.39 -0.25 4.16
CA VAL A 38 -5.95 0.19 5.44
C VAL A 38 -4.80 0.31 6.46
N LEU A 39 -4.48 1.55 6.82
CA LEU A 39 -3.33 1.88 7.66
C LEU A 39 -3.73 2.02 9.12
N ASP A 40 -2.90 1.47 10.02
CA ASP A 40 -3.07 1.54 11.48
C ASP A 40 -4.52 1.25 11.94
N HIS A 41 -5.08 0.11 11.51
CA HIS A 41 -6.45 -0.34 11.82
C HIS A 41 -7.56 0.62 11.38
N GLY A 42 -7.34 1.35 10.28
CA GLY A 42 -8.32 2.27 9.69
C GLY A 42 -8.18 3.72 10.17
N ALA A 43 -7.05 4.07 10.79
CA ALA A 43 -6.76 5.46 11.12
C ALA A 43 -6.49 6.31 9.86
N GLU A 44 -6.00 5.68 8.78
CA GLU A 44 -5.77 6.30 7.47
C GLU A 44 -5.88 5.24 6.37
N GLU A 45 -6.10 5.68 5.13
CA GLU A 45 -6.16 4.80 3.96
C GLU A 45 -5.36 5.39 2.80
N ALA A 46 -4.83 4.52 1.95
CA ALA A 46 -4.18 4.91 0.70
C ALA A 46 -4.69 4.02 -0.43
N VAL A 47 -4.79 4.57 -1.64
CA VAL A 47 -5.17 3.81 -2.84
C VAL A 47 -4.01 3.85 -3.83
N LEU A 48 -3.60 2.67 -4.26
CA LEU A 48 -2.64 2.48 -5.36
C LEU A 48 -3.44 2.14 -6.62
N VAL A 49 -3.12 2.80 -7.73
CA VAL A 49 -3.62 2.46 -9.06
C VAL A 49 -2.48 1.80 -9.81
N LEU A 50 -2.71 0.61 -10.33
CA LEU A 50 -1.68 -0.28 -10.85
C LEU A 50 -2.08 -0.75 -12.24
N ASP A 51 -1.08 -1.06 -13.05
CA ASP A 51 -1.27 -1.92 -14.21
C ASP A 51 -1.33 -3.40 -13.77
N GLU A 52 -1.48 -4.30 -14.74
CA GLU A 52 -1.62 -5.74 -14.50
C GLU A 52 -0.36 -6.35 -13.89
N ASP A 53 0.82 -6.01 -14.44
CA ASP A 53 2.10 -6.57 -14.00
C ASP A 53 2.44 -6.14 -12.57
N ASP A 54 2.22 -4.86 -12.24
CA ASP A 54 2.45 -4.36 -10.88
C ASP A 54 1.43 -4.92 -9.89
N ALA A 55 0.17 -5.12 -10.30
CA ALA A 55 -0.87 -5.69 -9.44
C ALA A 55 -0.57 -7.14 -9.06
N ASP A 56 -0.15 -7.97 -10.02
CA ASP A 56 0.20 -9.37 -9.78
C ASP A 56 1.41 -9.48 -8.83
N ASN A 57 2.49 -8.75 -9.15
CA ASN A 57 3.68 -8.70 -8.30
C ASN A 57 3.34 -8.21 -6.89
N LEU A 58 2.55 -7.15 -6.76
CA LEU A 58 2.22 -6.59 -5.46
C LEU A 58 1.29 -7.51 -4.65
N PHE A 59 0.37 -8.22 -5.32
CA PHE A 59 -0.50 -9.21 -4.69
C PHE A 59 0.34 -10.29 -3.99
N ASP A 60 1.36 -10.81 -4.69
CA ASP A 60 2.26 -11.84 -4.16
C ASP A 60 3.05 -11.34 -2.94
N TRP A 61 3.64 -10.15 -3.03
CA TRP A 61 4.40 -9.56 -1.92
C TRP A 61 3.53 -9.30 -0.69
N LEU A 62 2.33 -8.74 -0.87
CA LEU A 62 1.40 -8.49 0.24
C LEU A 62 0.88 -9.79 0.85
N SER A 63 0.63 -10.81 0.04
CA SER A 63 0.14 -12.12 0.50
C SER A 63 1.22 -12.92 1.25
N ALA A 64 2.48 -12.80 0.84
CA ALA A 64 3.60 -13.52 1.44
C ALA A 64 4.18 -12.83 2.69
N SER A 65 3.88 -11.55 2.91
CA SER A 65 4.48 -10.75 3.97
C SER A 65 3.65 -10.74 5.26
N SER A 66 4.28 -11.01 6.39
CA SER A 66 3.64 -10.89 7.72
C SER A 66 3.63 -9.47 8.28
N VAL A 67 4.57 -8.62 7.82
CA VAL A 67 4.72 -7.24 8.28
C VAL A 67 4.99 -6.34 7.07
N VAL A 68 4.08 -5.40 6.85
CA VAL A 68 4.16 -4.41 5.77
C VAL A 68 3.88 -3.03 6.33
N HIS A 69 4.69 -2.05 5.92
CA HIS A 69 4.46 -0.65 6.23
C HIS A 69 4.33 0.16 4.94
N TYR A 70 3.72 1.33 5.04
CA TYR A 70 3.60 2.28 3.96
C TYR A 70 4.13 3.65 4.41
N ASP A 71 5.14 4.15 3.72
CA ASP A 71 5.60 5.54 3.82
C ASP A 71 4.66 6.40 2.99
N ILE A 72 3.76 7.12 3.65
CA ILE A 72 2.73 7.94 3.01
C ILE A 72 3.34 9.08 2.20
N GLU A 73 4.42 9.69 2.70
CA GLU A 73 5.05 10.85 2.06
C GLU A 73 5.76 10.44 0.78
N ARG A 74 6.49 9.32 0.83
CA ARG A 74 7.23 8.81 -0.33
C ARG A 74 6.41 7.90 -1.24
N ARG A 75 5.24 7.46 -0.77
CA ARG A 75 4.38 6.46 -1.42
C ARG A 75 5.13 5.14 -1.67
N VAL A 76 5.79 4.64 -0.63
CA VAL A 76 6.61 3.42 -0.71
C VAL A 76 6.09 2.36 0.25
N LEU A 77 5.87 1.15 -0.27
CA LEU A 77 5.64 -0.04 0.55
C LEU A 77 6.97 -0.63 1.02
N LEU A 78 7.01 -0.98 2.31
CA LEU A 78 8.17 -1.54 2.99
C LEU A 78 7.79 -2.92 3.51
N PHE A 79 8.34 -3.96 2.88
CA PHE A 79 8.12 -5.36 3.25
C PHE A 79 9.27 -5.83 4.12
N GLY A 80 9.00 -6.21 5.38
CA GLY A 80 9.94 -6.87 6.30
C GLY A 80 11.38 -6.34 6.33
N ALA A 81 11.77 -5.60 7.36
CA ALA A 81 13.16 -5.14 7.51
C ALA A 81 14.12 -6.33 7.65
N ARG A 82 15.25 -6.28 6.94
CA ARG A 82 16.36 -7.24 7.10
C ARG A 82 17.37 -6.68 8.10
N ALA A 83 17.88 -7.55 8.97
CA ALA A 83 18.96 -7.17 9.87
C ALA A 83 20.24 -6.86 9.08
N THR A 84 20.89 -5.76 9.42
CA THR A 84 22.21 -5.44 8.89
C THR A 84 23.24 -6.46 9.34
N GLY A 85 24.11 -6.93 8.43
CA GLY A 85 25.17 -7.89 8.75
C GLY A 85 24.72 -9.34 8.90
N SER A 86 23.56 -9.70 8.33
CA SER A 86 23.11 -11.08 8.16
C SER A 86 23.48 -11.66 6.80
#